data_AF-A0AAP9MZA8-F1
#
_entry.id   AF-A0AAP9MZA8-F1
#
_cell.length_a   1.000
_cell.length_b   1.000
_cell.length_c   1.000
_cell.angle_alpha   90.00
_cell.angle_beta   90.00
_cell.angle_gamma   90.00
#
_symmetry.space_group_name_H-M   'P 1'
#
loop_
_entity.id
_entity.type
_entity.pdbx_description
1 polymer ?
#
loop_
_entity_poly.entity_id
_entity_poly.type
_entity_poly.pdbx_seq_one_letter_code
_entity_poly.pdbx_strand_id
1 'polypeptide(L)'
;MIRSLSPAIVAAALIALAGCQNRPAPEADKQARQTFVSDIQQALKLGIATADTDKQVGVVMLDVKLDQHSAPVSCKASNAPMKYEKVLPADLVRSDFKALASMVEAQCWKTIYPVVPKSMRDEDGTVEIRAPLFVDLPAAAQAPDTPRRQANAQREFFWQHLFRDQPVNSIGRASLYYEANAQGKVQGCLVQIYPHPTRPDDFRLDGKLQAALNSRCMVLDLSSLPGFKADMHGKAKGYSELEYAPWKVGRL
;
A
#
# COMPACT_ATOMS: atom_id res chain seq x y z
N MET A 1 52.49 -68.97 26.35
CA MET A 1 51.19 -68.57 26.95
C MET A 1 50.99 -67.08 26.72
N ILE A 2 49.73 -66.62 26.58
CA ILE A 2 49.20 -65.32 26.10
C ILE A 2 48.72 -65.46 24.63
N ARG A 3 47.54 -66.06 24.38
CA ARG A 3 46.15 -65.52 24.35
C ARG A 3 45.85 -64.54 23.18
N SER A 4 45.30 -65.12 22.11
CA SER A 4 44.03 -64.79 21.41
C SER A 4 43.65 -63.32 21.15
N LEU A 5 43.38 -62.97 19.87
CA LEU A 5 42.04 -62.66 19.32
C LEU A 5 42.15 -61.92 17.97
N SER A 6 41.61 -62.52 16.91
CA SER A 6 41.03 -61.77 15.78
C SER A 6 39.65 -61.24 16.19
N PRO A 7 39.17 -60.13 15.59
CA PRO A 7 38.12 -60.33 14.59
C PRO A 7 38.15 -59.33 13.42
N ALA A 8 37.57 -59.79 12.31
CA ALA A 8 37.20 -59.02 11.13
C ALA A 8 36.12 -57.96 11.45
N ILE A 9 36.16 -56.81 10.78
CA ILE A 9 34.99 -55.93 10.65
C ILE A 9 34.83 -55.53 9.17
N VAL A 10 33.62 -55.82 8.70
CA VAL A 10 33.06 -55.66 7.37
C VAL A 10 32.90 -54.18 7.01
N ALA A 11 33.35 -53.80 5.81
CA ALA A 11 33.09 -52.50 5.23
C ALA A 11 31.60 -52.39 4.84
N ALA A 12 30.81 -51.69 5.65
CA ALA A 12 29.44 -51.30 5.29
C ALA A 12 29.48 -50.01 4.46
N ALA A 13 29.27 -50.15 3.15
CA ALA A 13 28.98 -49.03 2.27
C ALA A 13 27.55 -48.52 2.56
N LEU A 14 27.43 -47.42 3.31
CA LEU A 14 26.19 -46.67 3.44
C LEU A 14 26.09 -45.69 2.27
N ILE A 15 25.39 -46.11 1.22
CA ILE A 15 24.87 -45.20 0.20
C ILE A 15 23.67 -44.47 0.82
N ALA A 16 23.92 -43.32 1.44
CA ALA A 16 22.86 -42.39 1.78
C ALA A 16 22.40 -41.69 0.48
N LEU A 17 21.33 -42.23 -0.12
CA LEU A 17 20.60 -41.55 -1.19
C LEU A 17 20.07 -40.22 -0.64
N ALA A 18 20.67 -39.12 -1.11
CA ALA A 18 20.12 -37.79 -0.96
C ALA A 18 18.78 -37.72 -1.70
N GLY A 19 17.69 -37.91 -0.96
CA GLY A 19 16.35 -37.66 -1.47
C GLY A 19 16.16 -36.16 -1.68
N CYS A 20 16.04 -35.73 -2.93
CA CYS A 20 15.48 -34.43 -3.28
C CYS A 20 14.06 -34.35 -2.71
N GLN A 21 13.88 -33.73 -1.55
CA GLN A 21 12.56 -33.40 -1.04
C GLN A 21 12.02 -32.19 -1.83
N ASN A 22 11.42 -32.46 -2.98
CA ASN A 22 10.32 -31.64 -3.49
C ASN A 22 9.11 -31.89 -2.58
N ARG A 23 9.17 -31.39 -1.33
CA ARG A 23 7.99 -31.38 -0.47
C ARG A 23 7.06 -30.30 -1.00
N PRO A 24 5.85 -30.63 -1.46
CA PRO A 24 4.85 -29.60 -1.73
C PRO A 24 4.60 -28.84 -0.43
N ALA A 25 4.51 -27.51 -0.53
CA ALA A 25 4.28 -26.65 0.63
C ALA A 25 3.05 -27.16 1.41
N PRO A 26 3.13 -27.29 2.74
CA PRO A 26 1.99 -27.63 3.60
C PRO A 26 0.74 -26.84 3.23
N GLU A 27 -0.44 -27.46 3.34
CA GLU A 27 -1.72 -26.83 2.98
C GLU A 27 -1.98 -25.53 3.77
N ALA A 28 -1.48 -25.46 5.01
CA ALA A 28 -1.47 -24.25 5.82
C ALA A 28 -0.68 -23.09 5.19
N ASP A 29 0.45 -23.37 4.53
CA ASP A 29 1.27 -22.36 3.85
C ASP A 29 0.59 -21.87 2.57
N LYS A 30 -0.14 -22.75 1.88
CA LYS A 30 -0.95 -22.39 0.71
C LYS A 30 -2.11 -21.46 1.10
N GLN A 31 -2.84 -21.79 2.16
CA GLN A 31 -3.94 -20.96 2.65
C GLN A 31 -3.43 -19.59 3.13
N ALA A 32 -2.34 -19.57 3.92
CA ALA A 32 -1.71 -18.34 4.36
C ALA A 32 -1.31 -17.46 3.18
N ARG A 33 -0.72 -18.05 2.13
CA ARG A 33 -0.32 -17.33 0.91
C ARG A 33 -1.52 -16.73 0.18
N GLN A 34 -2.62 -17.48 0.09
CA GLN A 34 -3.85 -16.97 -0.54
C GLN A 34 -4.44 -15.79 0.24
N THR A 35 -4.53 -15.89 1.57
CA THR A 35 -4.96 -14.79 2.43
C THR A 35 -4.07 -13.57 2.25
N PHE A 36 -2.76 -13.74 2.29
CA PHE A 36 -1.81 -12.65 2.13
C PHE A 36 -1.92 -11.95 0.75
N VAL A 37 -2.05 -12.72 -0.33
CA VAL A 37 -2.27 -12.16 -1.67
C VAL A 37 -3.60 -11.38 -1.73
N SER A 38 -4.66 -11.91 -1.12
CA SER A 38 -5.95 -11.22 -1.04
C SER A 38 -5.84 -9.90 -0.27
N ASP A 39 -5.14 -9.89 0.87
CA ASP A 39 -4.95 -8.68 1.68
C ASP A 39 -4.14 -7.61 0.93
N ILE A 40 -3.13 -8.02 0.16
CA ILE A 40 -2.35 -7.13 -0.71
C ILE A 40 -3.22 -6.53 -1.81
N GLN A 41 -4.01 -7.36 -2.50
CA GLN A 41 -4.95 -6.88 -3.52
C GLN A 41 -5.97 -5.91 -2.92
N GLN A 42 -6.46 -6.18 -1.71
CA GLN A 42 -7.40 -5.30 -1.02
C GLN A 42 -6.74 -3.96 -0.64
N ALA A 43 -5.52 -3.98 -0.10
CA ALA A 43 -4.77 -2.76 0.21
C ALA A 43 -4.57 -1.88 -1.05
N LEU A 44 -4.19 -2.50 -2.17
CA LEU A 44 -4.05 -1.83 -3.47
C LEU A 44 -5.37 -1.24 -3.97
N LYS A 45 -6.47 -2.01 -3.90
CA LYS A 45 -7.80 -1.53 -4.32
C LYS A 45 -8.24 -0.32 -3.51
N LEU A 46 -8.01 -0.33 -2.20
CA LEU A 46 -8.33 0.80 -1.32
C LEU A 46 -7.45 2.02 -1.63
N GLY A 47 -6.15 1.82 -1.87
CA GLY A 47 -5.24 2.88 -2.31
C GLY A 47 -5.70 3.51 -3.63
N ILE A 48 -6.00 2.69 -4.64
CA ILE A 48 -6.55 3.14 -5.93
C ILE A 48 -7.88 3.87 -5.74
N ALA A 49 -8.76 3.36 -4.88
CA ALA A 49 -10.06 3.95 -4.65
C ALA A 49 -10.00 5.35 -4.00
N THR A 50 -8.98 5.60 -3.19
CA THR A 50 -8.78 6.85 -2.43
C THR A 50 -7.81 7.83 -3.09
N ALA A 51 -7.23 7.45 -4.23
CA ALA A 51 -6.37 8.29 -5.04
C ALA A 51 -7.19 9.27 -5.90
N ASP A 52 -6.60 10.43 -6.19
CA ASP A 52 -7.19 11.44 -7.06
C ASP A 52 -6.88 11.14 -8.54
N THR A 53 -7.42 10.03 -9.07
CA THR A 53 -7.13 9.52 -10.42
C THR A 53 -8.33 9.65 -11.36
N ASP A 54 -8.07 9.77 -12.66
CA ASP A 54 -9.13 9.78 -13.66
C ASP A 54 -9.86 8.43 -13.75
N LYS A 55 -10.86 8.34 -14.64
CA LYS A 55 -11.48 7.07 -15.03
C LYS A 55 -10.41 6.03 -15.34
N GLN A 56 -10.46 4.88 -14.66
CA GLN A 56 -9.61 3.72 -14.91
C GLN A 56 -10.45 2.45 -14.79
N VAL A 57 -10.54 1.69 -15.87
CA VAL A 57 -11.30 0.43 -15.91
C VAL A 57 -10.50 -0.60 -16.68
N GLY A 58 -10.25 -1.76 -16.07
CA GLY A 58 -9.53 -2.85 -16.72
C GLY A 58 -8.92 -3.81 -15.72
N VAL A 59 -8.07 -4.70 -16.22
CA VAL A 59 -7.33 -5.65 -15.40
C VAL A 59 -5.87 -5.69 -15.86
N VAL A 60 -4.96 -5.72 -14.89
CA VAL A 60 -3.52 -5.92 -15.14
C VAL A 60 -3.03 -7.12 -14.35
N MET A 61 -1.99 -7.81 -14.83
CA MET A 61 -1.18 -8.61 -13.92
C MET A 61 -0.20 -7.66 -13.23
N LEU A 62 -0.21 -7.63 -11.91
CA LEU A 62 0.73 -6.85 -11.13
C LEU A 62 1.75 -7.80 -10.50
N ASP A 63 3.02 -7.55 -10.81
CA ASP A 63 4.18 -8.12 -10.14
C ASP A 63 4.67 -7.10 -9.09
N VAL A 64 4.60 -7.46 -7.81
CA VAL A 64 5.08 -6.65 -6.68
C VAL A 64 6.20 -7.40 -5.98
N LYS A 65 7.35 -6.74 -5.79
CA LYS A 65 8.41 -7.22 -4.90
C LYS A 65 8.42 -6.34 -3.64
N LEU A 66 8.32 -6.97 -2.48
CA LEU A 66 8.34 -6.30 -1.17
C LEU A 66 9.60 -6.69 -0.39
N ASP A 67 10.17 -5.75 0.35
CA ASP A 67 11.29 -6.01 1.25
C ASP A 67 10.84 -6.58 2.61
N GLN A 68 11.81 -6.76 3.53
CA GLN A 68 11.58 -7.28 4.88
C GLN A 68 10.65 -6.43 5.76
N HIS A 69 10.41 -5.17 5.40
CA HIS A 69 9.48 -4.22 6.05
C HIS A 69 8.16 -4.09 5.29
N SER A 70 7.94 -4.96 4.29
CA SER A 70 6.87 -4.89 3.30
C SER A 70 6.85 -3.57 2.51
N ALA A 71 7.98 -2.88 2.39
CA ALA A 71 8.07 -1.72 1.52
C ALA A 71 8.20 -2.19 0.06
N PRO A 72 7.48 -1.57 -0.89
CA PRO A 72 7.65 -1.90 -2.29
C PRO A 72 9.06 -1.53 -2.75
N VAL A 73 9.71 -2.50 -3.40
CA VAL A 73 11.02 -2.35 -4.08
C VAL A 73 10.93 -2.63 -5.58
N SER A 74 9.83 -3.23 -6.05
CA SER A 74 9.45 -3.29 -7.46
C SER A 74 7.93 -3.32 -7.60
N CYS A 75 7.42 -2.58 -8.58
CA CYS A 75 6.02 -2.58 -9.00
C CYS A 75 6.00 -2.60 -10.53
N LYS A 76 5.46 -3.67 -11.13
CA LYS A 76 5.37 -3.82 -12.59
C LYS A 76 4.01 -4.35 -13.01
N ALA A 77 3.31 -3.60 -13.85
CA ALA A 77 2.06 -4.02 -14.45
C ALA A 77 2.30 -4.56 -15.86
N SER A 78 1.75 -5.74 -16.16
CA SER A 78 1.72 -6.33 -17.49
C SER A 78 0.30 -6.60 -17.93
N ASN A 79 0.10 -6.86 -19.23
CA ASN A 79 -1.20 -7.27 -19.76
C ASN A 79 -1.74 -8.49 -19.00
N ALA A 80 -3.03 -8.46 -18.71
CA ALA A 80 -3.72 -9.58 -18.10
C ALA A 80 -3.98 -10.70 -19.12
N PRO A 81 -3.84 -11.97 -18.74
CA PRO A 81 -4.36 -13.08 -19.53
C PRO A 81 -5.84 -12.89 -19.88
N MET A 82 -6.24 -13.25 -21.10
CA MET A 82 -7.61 -13.13 -21.62
C MET A 82 -8.69 -13.70 -20.69
N LYS A 83 -8.37 -14.72 -19.89
CA LYS A 83 -9.30 -15.30 -18.91
C LYS A 83 -9.78 -14.29 -17.85
N TYR A 84 -8.94 -13.33 -17.48
CA TYR A 84 -9.31 -12.30 -16.51
C TYR A 84 -10.06 -11.14 -17.18
N GLU A 85 -9.70 -10.80 -18.41
CA GLU A 85 -10.42 -9.79 -19.22
C GLU A 85 -11.89 -10.13 -19.44
N LYS A 86 -12.21 -11.42 -19.53
CA LYS A 86 -13.58 -11.93 -19.67
C LYS A 86 -14.44 -11.83 -18.40
N VAL A 87 -13.83 -11.58 -17.25
CA VAL A 87 -14.55 -11.40 -15.98
C VAL A 87 -15.18 -10.00 -15.90
N LEU A 88 -14.59 -9.02 -16.58
CA LEU A 88 -15.14 -7.67 -16.64
C LEU A 88 -16.39 -7.63 -17.53
N PRO A 89 -17.45 -6.91 -17.12
CA PRO A 89 -18.64 -6.70 -17.95
C PRO A 89 -18.28 -6.16 -19.34
N ALA A 90 -18.94 -6.68 -20.37
CA ALA A 90 -18.60 -6.39 -21.77
C ALA A 90 -18.95 -4.95 -22.20
N ASP A 91 -19.88 -4.32 -21.48
CA ASP A 91 -20.35 -2.95 -21.68
C ASP A 91 -19.40 -1.89 -21.10
N LEU A 92 -18.41 -2.28 -20.31
CA LEU A 92 -17.42 -1.36 -19.75
C LEU A 92 -16.40 -0.92 -20.79
N VAL A 93 -16.31 0.39 -20.99
CA VAL A 93 -15.25 1.00 -21.80
C VAL A 93 -13.93 0.97 -21.04
N ARG A 94 -13.08 0.00 -21.39
CA ARG A 94 -11.73 -0.20 -20.85
C ARG A 94 -10.84 1.02 -21.08
N SER A 95 -9.92 1.22 -20.16
CA SER A 95 -8.85 2.22 -20.27
C SER A 95 -7.73 1.69 -21.15
N ASP A 96 -6.96 2.61 -21.73
CA ASP A 96 -5.70 2.26 -22.39
C ASP A 96 -4.77 1.56 -21.40
N PHE A 97 -4.10 0.49 -21.84
CA PHE A 97 -3.25 -0.32 -20.97
C PHE A 97 -2.11 0.50 -20.36
N LYS A 98 -1.47 1.41 -21.12
CA LYS A 98 -0.35 2.19 -20.61
C LYS A 98 -0.80 3.17 -19.52
N ALA A 99 -1.95 3.81 -19.72
CA ALA A 99 -2.54 4.68 -18.70
C ALA A 99 -2.91 3.89 -17.43
N LEU A 100 -3.55 2.73 -17.59
CA LEU A 100 -3.94 1.87 -16.46
C LEU A 100 -2.73 1.34 -15.70
N ALA A 101 -1.72 0.82 -16.42
CA ALA A 101 -0.48 0.32 -15.84
C ALA A 101 0.26 1.41 -15.06
N SER A 102 0.40 2.60 -15.63
CA SER A 102 1.06 3.72 -14.96
C SER A 102 0.36 4.13 -13.67
N MET A 103 -0.98 4.15 -13.67
CA MET A 103 -1.76 4.45 -12.47
C MET A 103 -1.58 3.36 -11.40
N VAL A 104 -1.72 2.09 -11.79
CA VAL A 104 -1.56 0.96 -10.87
C VAL A 104 -0.15 0.92 -10.26
N GLU A 105 0.89 1.11 -11.07
CA GLU A 105 2.27 1.14 -10.59
C GLU A 105 2.50 2.30 -9.61
N ALA A 106 1.99 3.50 -9.92
CA ALA A 106 2.07 4.65 -9.01
C ALA A 106 1.40 4.37 -7.66
N GLN A 107 0.24 3.71 -7.66
CA GLN A 107 -0.47 3.33 -6.43
C GLN A 107 0.24 2.19 -5.69
N CYS A 108 0.84 1.24 -6.40
CA CYS A 108 1.64 0.18 -5.81
C CYS A 108 2.80 0.73 -4.98
N TRP A 109 3.55 1.70 -5.52
CA TRP A 109 4.63 2.36 -4.78
C TRP A 109 4.16 3.12 -3.54
N LYS A 110 2.91 3.63 -3.55
CA LYS A 110 2.32 4.40 -2.44
C LYS A 110 1.50 3.55 -1.47
N THR A 111 1.35 2.24 -1.68
CA THR A 111 0.48 1.41 -0.85
C THR A 111 1.16 1.02 0.46
N ILE A 112 0.40 0.99 1.57
CA ILE A 112 0.83 0.38 2.83
C ILE A 112 0.36 -1.06 2.84
N TYR A 113 1.29 -1.99 2.57
CA TYR A 113 0.99 -3.42 2.55
C TYR A 113 0.94 -4.02 3.97
N PRO A 114 0.20 -5.12 4.18
CA PRO A 114 0.31 -5.91 5.41
C PRO A 114 1.73 -6.45 5.62
N VAL A 115 2.03 -6.88 6.84
CA VAL A 115 3.33 -7.48 7.17
C VAL A 115 3.52 -8.78 6.37
N VAL A 116 4.62 -8.89 5.63
CA VAL A 116 4.99 -10.12 4.91
C VAL A 116 5.29 -11.23 5.94
N PRO A 117 4.55 -12.35 5.92
CA PRO A 117 4.82 -13.48 6.80
C PRO A 117 6.24 -14.01 6.58
N LYS A 118 6.96 -14.32 7.67
CA LYS A 118 8.36 -14.80 7.58
C LYS A 118 8.51 -16.05 6.71
N SER A 119 7.51 -16.94 6.72
CA SER A 119 7.50 -18.17 5.91
C SER A 119 7.37 -17.93 4.40
N MET A 120 6.99 -16.73 3.97
CA MET A 120 6.85 -16.36 2.56
C MET A 120 8.04 -15.58 2.02
N ARG A 121 9.03 -15.29 2.86
CA ARG A 121 10.20 -14.54 2.45
C ARG A 121 11.22 -15.47 1.80
N ASP A 122 11.82 -14.99 0.73
CA ASP A 122 13.01 -15.56 0.12
C ASP A 122 14.23 -15.35 1.04
N GLU A 123 15.36 -15.97 0.69
CA GLU A 123 16.61 -15.89 1.49
C GLU A 123 17.13 -14.45 1.62
N ASP A 124 16.86 -13.58 0.64
CA ASP A 124 17.21 -12.15 0.66
C ASP A 124 16.24 -11.32 1.53
N GLY A 125 15.26 -11.95 2.16
CA GLY A 125 14.26 -11.34 3.02
C GLY A 125 13.08 -10.70 2.28
N THR A 126 13.03 -10.81 0.95
CA THR A 126 11.98 -10.24 0.11
C THR A 126 10.87 -11.23 -0.21
N VAL A 127 9.78 -10.77 -0.81
CA VAL A 127 8.75 -11.64 -1.40
C VAL A 127 8.28 -11.08 -2.73
N GLU A 128 8.06 -11.97 -3.70
CA GLU A 128 7.44 -11.63 -4.97
C GLU A 128 5.99 -12.15 -5.06
N ILE A 129 5.08 -11.25 -5.42
CA ILE A 129 3.66 -11.53 -5.61
C ILE A 129 3.27 -11.15 -7.03
N ARG A 130 2.73 -12.13 -7.76
CA ARG A 130 2.11 -11.94 -9.06
C ARG A 130 0.63 -12.24 -8.99
N ALA A 131 -0.22 -11.22 -9.17
CA ALA A 131 -1.67 -11.39 -9.08
C ALA A 131 -2.42 -10.48 -10.06
N PRO A 132 -3.61 -10.90 -10.56
CA PRO A 132 -4.47 -10.03 -11.34
C PRO A 132 -5.03 -8.91 -10.45
N LEU A 133 -4.99 -7.67 -10.90
CA LEU A 133 -5.62 -6.54 -10.24
C LEU A 133 -6.72 -5.96 -11.12
N PHE A 134 -7.96 -6.14 -10.69
CA PHE A 134 -9.13 -5.57 -11.32
C PHE A 134 -9.33 -4.14 -10.79
N VAL A 135 -9.43 -3.19 -11.71
CA VAL A 135 -9.70 -1.79 -11.44
C VAL A 135 -11.02 -1.43 -12.08
N ASP A 136 -11.93 -0.89 -11.28
CA ASP A 136 -13.22 -0.39 -11.73
C ASP A 136 -13.49 0.99 -11.10
N LEU A 137 -13.02 2.02 -11.79
CA LEU A 137 -13.25 3.42 -11.49
C LEU A 137 -13.99 4.05 -12.68
N PRO A 138 -15.31 3.87 -12.78
CA PRO A 138 -16.09 4.39 -13.91
C PRO A 138 -16.15 5.91 -13.88
N ALA A 139 -16.34 6.54 -15.05
CA ALA A 139 -16.37 8.01 -15.20
C ALA A 139 -17.37 8.68 -14.24
N ALA A 140 -18.56 8.09 -14.04
CA ALA A 140 -19.56 8.62 -13.13
C ALA A 140 -19.07 8.71 -11.67
N ALA A 141 -18.23 7.76 -11.23
CA ALA A 141 -17.65 7.77 -9.88
C ALA A 141 -16.44 8.73 -9.75
N GLN A 142 -15.87 9.16 -10.87
CA GLN A 142 -14.70 10.05 -10.95
C GLN A 142 -15.06 11.47 -11.42
N ALA A 143 -16.34 11.77 -11.61
CA ALA A 143 -16.76 13.10 -12.05
C ALA A 143 -16.37 14.18 -11.02
N PRO A 144 -15.93 15.39 -11.47
CA PRO A 144 -15.37 16.44 -10.61
C PRO A 144 -16.24 16.81 -9.40
N ASP A 145 -17.56 16.85 -9.58
CA ASP A 145 -18.50 17.33 -8.57
C ASP A 145 -18.99 16.22 -7.62
N THR A 146 -18.41 15.03 -7.70
CA THR A 146 -18.78 13.94 -6.78
C THR A 146 -18.12 14.15 -5.41
N PRO A 147 -18.82 13.84 -4.30
CA PRO A 147 -18.23 13.91 -2.96
C PRO A 147 -16.95 13.07 -2.83
N ARG A 148 -16.88 11.94 -3.56
CA ARG A 148 -15.71 11.07 -3.61
C ARG A 148 -14.50 11.76 -4.25
N ARG A 149 -14.68 12.33 -5.45
CA ARG A 149 -13.59 13.02 -6.16
C ARG A 149 -13.08 14.20 -5.34
N GLN A 150 -13.98 14.99 -4.77
CA GLN A 150 -13.60 16.09 -3.89
C GLN A 150 -12.81 15.59 -2.66
N ALA A 151 -13.27 14.53 -1.98
CA ALA A 151 -12.55 13.97 -0.83
C ALA A 151 -11.16 13.44 -1.19
N ASN A 152 -11.00 12.80 -2.35
CA ASN A 152 -9.71 12.31 -2.83
C ASN A 152 -8.76 13.46 -3.19
N ALA A 153 -9.26 14.49 -3.89
CA ALA A 153 -8.49 15.68 -4.22
C ALA A 153 -8.05 16.46 -2.97
N GLN A 154 -8.92 16.56 -1.96
CA GLN A 154 -8.56 17.14 -0.65
C GLN A 154 -7.50 16.30 0.08
N ARG A 155 -7.63 14.97 0.06
CA ARG A 155 -6.63 14.07 0.66
C ARG A 155 -5.26 14.24 0.01
N GLU A 156 -5.21 14.31 -1.32
CA GLU A 156 -3.98 14.56 -2.06
C GLU A 156 -3.41 15.95 -1.72
N PHE A 157 -4.25 16.99 -1.71
CA PHE A 157 -3.84 18.34 -1.32
C PHE A 157 -3.16 18.34 0.06
N PHE A 158 -3.80 17.77 1.08
CA PHE A 158 -3.22 17.75 2.42
C PHE A 158 -1.97 16.86 2.49
N TRP A 159 -1.95 15.72 1.79
CA TRP A 159 -0.76 14.89 1.72
C TRP A 159 0.44 15.67 1.15
N GLN A 160 0.24 16.38 0.04
CA GLN A 160 1.29 17.16 -0.63
C GLN A 160 1.86 18.26 0.26
N HIS A 161 1.01 18.97 1.01
CA HIS A 161 1.46 20.09 1.83
C HIS A 161 1.97 19.68 3.22
N LEU A 162 1.44 18.59 3.77
CA LEU A 162 1.79 18.13 5.12
C LEU A 162 2.92 17.10 5.12
N PHE A 163 2.92 16.12 4.21
CA PHE A 163 3.81 14.94 4.30
C PHE A 163 4.91 14.85 3.26
N ARG A 164 4.74 15.42 2.05
CA ARG A 164 5.65 15.23 0.91
C ARG A 164 7.14 15.29 1.27
N ASP A 165 7.51 16.35 2.00
CA ASP A 165 8.89 16.66 2.40
C ASP A 165 9.12 16.43 3.89
N GLN A 166 8.33 15.57 4.53
CA GLN A 166 8.52 15.22 5.94
C GLN A 166 9.27 13.90 6.06
N PRO A 167 10.37 13.87 6.84
CA PRO A 167 10.97 12.61 7.20
C PRO A 167 9.98 11.85 8.09
N VAL A 168 9.59 10.65 7.67
CA VAL A 168 8.80 9.74 8.50
C VAL A 168 9.56 8.43 8.63
N ASN A 169 9.62 7.91 9.85
CA ASN A 169 10.36 6.69 10.21
C ASN A 169 9.43 5.62 10.83
N SER A 170 8.12 5.85 10.78
CA SER A 170 7.07 4.98 11.27
C SER A 170 5.94 4.89 10.23
N ILE A 171 5.06 3.90 10.41
CA ILE A 171 3.88 3.70 9.58
C ILE A 171 2.66 4.08 10.41
N GLY A 172 1.80 4.92 9.86
CA GLY A 172 0.64 5.39 10.60
C GLY A 172 -0.39 6.11 9.76
N ARG A 173 -1.36 6.67 10.48
CA ARG A 173 -2.38 7.56 9.95
C ARG A 173 -2.30 8.91 10.67
N ALA A 174 -2.74 9.95 9.99
CA ALA A 174 -2.92 11.27 10.56
C ALA A 174 -4.35 11.73 10.32
N SER A 175 -5.04 12.12 11.40
CA SER A 175 -6.29 12.86 11.33
C SER A 175 -5.96 14.34 11.32
N LEU A 176 -6.62 15.06 10.43
CA LEU A 176 -6.52 16.49 10.27
C LEU A 176 -7.88 17.10 10.52
N TYR A 177 -7.97 18.03 11.47
CA TYR A 177 -9.11 18.91 11.66
C TYR A 177 -8.68 20.35 11.44
N TYR A 178 -9.45 21.12 10.67
CA TYR A 178 -9.14 22.53 10.44
C TYR A 178 -10.38 23.42 10.59
N GLU A 179 -10.12 24.67 10.95
CA GLU A 179 -11.03 25.81 10.84
C GLU A 179 -10.30 26.95 10.10
N ALA A 180 -10.97 27.57 9.14
CA ALA A 180 -10.44 28.68 8.34
C ALA A 180 -11.50 29.75 8.11
N ASN A 181 -11.07 30.96 7.75
CA ASN A 181 -11.97 32.04 7.35
C ASN A 181 -12.37 31.95 5.86
N ALA A 182 -13.25 32.83 5.40
CA ALA A 182 -13.71 32.88 4.01
C ALA A 182 -12.59 33.10 2.96
N GLN A 183 -11.43 33.61 3.36
CA GLN A 183 -10.26 33.79 2.49
C GLN A 183 -9.35 32.55 2.45
N GLY A 184 -9.71 31.46 3.14
CA GLY A 184 -8.90 30.26 3.21
C GLY A 184 -7.74 30.31 4.21
N LYS A 185 -7.65 31.37 5.03
CA LYS A 185 -6.63 31.45 6.09
C LYS A 185 -7.04 30.57 7.26
N VAL A 186 -6.16 29.63 7.62
CA VAL A 186 -6.37 28.74 8.78
C VAL A 186 -6.35 29.56 10.07
N GLN A 187 -7.38 29.35 10.89
CA GLN A 187 -7.55 29.97 12.21
C GLN A 187 -7.36 28.96 13.34
N GLY A 188 -7.59 27.68 13.05
CA GLY A 188 -7.30 26.57 13.96
C GLY A 188 -6.99 25.32 13.17
N CYS A 189 -6.02 24.55 13.62
CA CYS A 189 -5.73 23.25 13.05
C CYS A 189 -5.19 22.30 14.11
N LEU A 190 -5.65 21.04 14.02
CA LEU A 190 -5.16 19.94 14.83
C LEU A 190 -4.84 18.76 13.90
N VAL A 191 -3.59 18.31 13.97
CA VAL A 191 -3.12 17.07 13.38
C VAL A 191 -2.74 16.10 14.49
N GLN A 192 -3.34 14.91 14.47
CA GLN A 192 -3.02 13.82 15.40
C GLN A 192 -2.57 12.60 14.62
N ILE A 193 -1.47 11.97 15.05
CA ILE A 193 -0.97 10.74 14.44
C ILE A 193 -1.35 9.53 15.30
N TYR A 194 -1.69 8.42 14.63
CA TYR A 194 -2.11 7.19 15.30
C TYR A 194 -1.74 5.95 14.45
N PRO A 195 -1.79 4.73 15.04
CA PRO A 195 -1.39 3.52 14.34
C PRO A 195 -2.23 3.24 13.09
N HIS A 196 -1.58 2.70 12.06
CA HIS A 196 -2.29 2.17 10.90
C HIS A 196 -2.94 0.83 11.26
N PRO A 197 -4.23 0.57 10.93
CA PRO A 197 -4.96 -0.60 11.40
C PRO A 197 -4.32 -1.94 10.97
N THR A 198 -3.68 -1.98 9.80
CA THR A 198 -3.01 -3.19 9.29
C THR A 198 -1.52 -3.26 9.65
N ARG A 199 -0.97 -2.20 10.26
CA ARG A 199 0.45 -2.08 10.65
C ARG A 199 0.60 -1.43 12.03
N PRO A 200 -0.12 -1.88 13.07
CA PRO A 200 -0.13 -1.21 14.37
C PRO A 200 1.26 -1.25 15.04
N ASP A 201 2.00 -2.34 14.87
CA ASP A 201 3.31 -2.55 15.51
C ASP A 201 4.45 -1.74 14.86
N ASP A 202 4.23 -1.22 13.65
CA ASP A 202 5.18 -0.34 12.96
C ASP A 202 4.95 1.15 13.27
N PHE A 203 3.94 1.46 14.07
CA PHE A 203 3.68 2.80 14.54
C PHE A 203 4.60 3.15 15.71
N ARG A 204 5.15 4.35 15.66
CA ARG A 204 5.85 4.99 16.77
C ARG A 204 5.30 6.38 16.92
N LEU A 205 4.91 6.74 18.14
CA LEU A 205 4.49 8.10 18.44
C LEU A 205 5.71 9.03 18.30
N ASP A 206 5.70 9.88 17.27
CA ASP A 206 6.73 10.87 17.02
C ASP A 206 6.17 12.28 17.26
N GLY A 207 6.47 12.83 18.44
CA GLY A 207 6.05 14.17 18.83
C GLY A 207 6.63 15.28 17.94
N LYS A 208 7.82 15.06 17.34
CA LYS A 208 8.43 16.04 16.43
C LYS A 208 7.68 16.07 15.10
N LEU A 209 7.37 14.89 14.54
CA LEU A 209 6.54 14.79 13.34
C LEU A 209 5.17 15.42 13.59
N GLN A 210 4.48 15.07 14.68
CA GLN A 210 3.17 15.65 14.99
C GLN A 210 3.23 17.17 15.13
N ALA A 211 4.22 17.72 15.84
CA ALA A 211 4.39 19.17 15.96
C ALA A 211 4.65 19.85 14.61
N ALA A 212 5.48 19.24 13.74
CA ALA A 212 5.76 19.75 12.40
C ALA A 212 4.49 19.76 11.52
N LEU A 213 3.70 18.69 11.55
CA LEU A 213 2.43 18.61 10.81
C LEU A 213 1.42 19.67 11.30
N ASN A 214 1.31 19.87 12.62
CA ASN A 214 0.46 20.94 13.18
C ASN A 214 0.92 22.32 12.72
N SER A 215 2.23 22.58 12.76
CA SER A 215 2.80 23.87 12.32
C SER A 215 2.57 24.12 10.84
N ARG A 216 2.80 23.11 9.98
CA ARG A 216 2.52 23.19 8.54
C ARG A 216 1.05 23.43 8.27
N CYS A 217 0.17 22.76 9.00
CA CYS A 217 -1.26 22.93 8.84
C CYS A 217 -1.73 24.36 9.16
N MET A 218 -1.23 24.94 10.26
CA MET A 218 -1.60 26.29 10.69
C MET A 218 -1.27 27.38 9.67
N VAL A 219 -0.33 27.14 8.75
CA VAL A 219 0.08 28.10 7.72
C VAL A 219 -0.43 27.75 6.32
N LEU A 220 -1.30 26.74 6.18
CA LEU A 220 -1.88 26.40 4.89
C LEU A 220 -2.76 27.54 4.35
N ASP A 221 -2.78 27.65 3.02
CA ASP A 221 -3.76 28.45 2.31
C ASP A 221 -4.83 27.53 1.72
N LEU A 222 -5.98 27.46 2.41
CA LEU A 222 -7.09 26.61 2.02
C LEU A 222 -7.93 27.22 0.89
N SER A 223 -7.63 28.42 0.39
CA SER A 223 -8.32 28.95 -0.80
C SER A 223 -8.10 28.07 -2.04
N SER A 224 -7.00 27.32 -2.06
CA SER A 224 -6.66 26.35 -3.10
C SER A 224 -7.13 24.92 -2.80
N LEU A 225 -7.77 24.68 -1.64
CA LEU A 225 -8.29 23.37 -1.28
C LEU A 225 -9.46 23.01 -2.22
N PRO A 226 -9.46 21.84 -2.86
CA PRO A 226 -10.55 21.42 -3.74
C PRO A 226 -11.92 21.47 -3.05
N GLY A 227 -12.84 22.22 -3.63
CA GLY A 227 -14.19 22.45 -3.09
C GLY A 227 -14.22 23.20 -1.76
N PHE A 228 -13.22 24.05 -1.50
CA PHE A 228 -13.22 24.97 -0.37
C PHE A 228 -14.45 25.89 -0.42
N LYS A 229 -15.18 25.96 0.70
CA LYS A 229 -16.31 26.85 0.86
C LYS A 229 -16.51 27.18 2.33
N ALA A 230 -16.66 28.47 2.62
CA ALA A 230 -17.08 28.93 3.95
C ALA A 230 -18.60 28.87 4.11
N ASP A 231 -19.04 28.68 5.35
CA ASP A 231 -20.43 28.74 5.76
C ASP A 231 -20.96 30.19 5.75
N MET A 232 -22.23 30.36 6.15
CA MET A 232 -22.89 31.67 6.20
C MET A 232 -22.26 32.62 7.24
N HIS A 233 -21.45 32.12 8.16
CA HIS A 233 -20.70 32.91 9.14
C HIS A 233 -19.27 33.20 8.69
N GLY A 234 -18.92 32.86 7.44
CA GLY A 234 -17.58 33.06 6.89
C GLY A 234 -16.54 32.09 7.46
N LYS A 235 -16.95 30.95 8.03
CA LYS A 235 -16.08 29.91 8.56
C LYS A 235 -16.11 28.66 7.69
N ALA A 236 -14.96 28.10 7.38
CA ALA A 236 -14.82 26.79 6.76
C ALA A 236 -14.26 25.82 7.80
N LYS A 237 -14.88 24.65 7.95
CA LYS A 237 -14.36 23.57 8.81
C LYS A 237 -14.29 22.29 8.01
N GLY A 238 -13.36 21.41 8.36
CA GLY A 238 -13.25 20.13 7.68
C GLY A 238 -12.38 19.12 8.40
N TYR A 239 -12.38 17.93 7.81
CA TYR A 239 -11.69 16.76 8.29
C TYR A 239 -11.03 16.02 7.13
N SER A 240 -9.84 15.49 7.34
CA SER A 240 -9.20 14.56 6.41
C SER A 240 -8.40 13.50 7.14
N GLU A 241 -8.25 12.34 6.52
CA GLU A 241 -7.40 11.25 6.99
C GLU A 241 -6.35 10.92 5.96
N LEU A 242 -5.11 10.87 6.43
CA LEU A 242 -3.92 10.66 5.62
C LEU A 242 -3.19 9.43 6.12
N GLU A 243 -2.68 8.63 5.21
CA GLU A 243 -1.79 7.52 5.52
C GLU A 243 -0.35 7.91 5.20
N TYR A 244 0.58 7.55 6.09
CA TYR A 244 2.00 7.78 5.88
C TYR A 244 2.83 6.54 6.19
N ALA A 245 3.92 6.40 5.44
CA ALA A 245 4.94 5.37 5.62
C ALA A 245 6.26 5.90 5.03
N PRO A 246 7.42 5.36 5.46
CA PRO A 246 8.72 5.86 5.00
C PRO A 246 8.91 5.85 3.48
N TRP A 247 8.30 4.90 2.77
CA TRP A 247 8.36 4.80 1.31
C TRP A 247 7.34 5.65 0.56
N LYS A 248 6.33 6.20 1.25
CA LYS A 248 5.34 7.10 0.65
C LYS A 248 5.87 8.52 0.52
N VAL A 249 6.73 8.95 1.44
CA VAL A 249 7.36 10.29 1.45
C VAL A 249 8.67 10.29 0.65
N GLY A 250 9.04 11.43 0.07
CA GLY A 250 10.35 11.60 -0.58
C GLY A 250 10.58 10.87 -1.91
N ARG A 251 9.59 10.19 -2.49
CA ARG A 251 9.64 9.68 -3.86
C ARG A 251 8.83 10.61 -4.78
N LEU A 252 9.56 11.40 -5.59
CA LEU A 252 9.03 12.23 -6.68
C LEU A 252 8.70 11.37 -7.89
#